data_AF-A0A3B9J2M8-F1
#
_entry.id   AF-A0A3B9J2M8-F1
#
_cell.length_a   1.000
_cell.length_b   1.000
_cell.length_c   1.000
_cell.angle_alpha   90.00
_cell.angle_beta   90.00
_cell.angle_gamma   90.00
#
_symmetry.space_group_name_H-M   'P 1'
#
loop_
_entity.id
_entity.type
_entity.pdbx_description
1 polymer ?
#
loop_
_entity_poly.entity_id
_entity_poly.type
_entity_poly.pdbx_seq_one_letter_code
_entity_poly.pdbx_strand_id
1 'polypeptide(L)'
;EPTLSLAASIRAELPHATFLPALRRGNVRGALDMGLAPGILPGRTRLDQPSPALSANWNTVPTTKGLNTTEMLRAAASGDLDTLILVGADPLSDFPDRNLAAEAIQKVKTLIAVDTFITDSVAQADVVLPATAYGEQGGTTTNIEGRISRLTQKITATGSARDDWMIATELAWRLGGDLRLGSKEEIWREIEQVAPSHSGVTLERVESSEAHEGILVQRSSIELDLPAPGTPPVADGYGLRLVSGRKLWDAATTTTYSPSLQPLAEAAALRVHPNDLQRLGISSGTDVRVISTRSTEIITAIADDSIERGTAMLPFNQPGGGANRFIDAAAMVNDIRIETV
;
A
#
# COMPACT_ATOMS: atom_id res chain seq x y z
N GLU A 1 1.25 -10.39 13.49
CA GLU A 1 1.81 -9.24 12.75
C GLU A 1 2.77 -8.47 13.65
N PRO A 2 4.02 -8.19 13.24
CA PRO A 2 5.04 -7.57 14.11
C PRO A 2 4.63 -6.23 14.72
N THR A 3 3.94 -5.36 13.95
CA THR A 3 3.50 -4.04 14.42
C THR A 3 2.47 -4.13 15.54
N LEU A 4 1.51 -5.04 15.44
CA LEU A 4 0.51 -5.26 16.50
C LEU A 4 1.14 -5.85 17.76
N SER A 5 2.13 -6.73 17.60
CA SER A 5 2.93 -7.24 18.72
C SER A 5 3.68 -6.13 19.45
N LEU A 6 4.28 -5.19 18.72
CA LEU A 6 4.96 -4.03 19.31
C LEU A 6 3.96 -3.11 20.04
N ALA A 7 2.81 -2.84 19.43
CA ALA A 7 1.75 -2.04 20.07
C ALA A 7 1.24 -2.70 21.36
N ALA A 8 1.11 -4.03 21.37
CA ALA A 8 0.75 -4.81 22.56
C ALA A 8 1.79 -4.64 23.68
N SER A 9 3.08 -4.79 23.37
CA SER A 9 4.16 -4.57 24.33
C SER A 9 4.16 -3.14 24.89
N ILE A 10 3.96 -2.13 24.03
CA ILE A 10 3.89 -0.73 24.47
C ILE A 10 2.70 -0.51 25.41
N ARG A 11 1.51 -1.07 25.13
CA ARG A 11 0.35 -0.93 26.03
C ARG A 11 0.48 -1.69 27.33
N ALA A 12 1.24 -2.78 27.36
CA ALA A 12 1.49 -3.51 28.59
C ALA A 12 2.27 -2.64 29.61
N GLU A 13 3.24 -1.86 29.12
CA GLU A 13 4.04 -0.94 29.94
C GLU A 13 3.39 0.44 30.11
N LEU A 14 2.65 0.90 29.09
CA LEU A 14 2.01 2.22 29.04
C LEU A 14 0.52 2.08 28.67
N PRO A 15 -0.37 1.76 29.64
CA PRO A 15 -1.78 1.49 29.36
C PRO A 15 -2.56 2.62 28.68
N HIS A 16 -2.10 3.86 28.86
CA HIS A 16 -2.69 5.07 28.27
C HIS A 16 -2.12 5.45 26.90
N ALA A 17 -1.15 4.70 26.38
CA ALA A 17 -0.57 4.97 25.07
C ALA A 17 -1.63 4.84 23.97
N THR A 18 -1.68 5.85 23.10
CA THR A 18 -2.49 5.85 21.88
C THR A 18 -1.58 5.72 20.67
N PHE A 19 -2.12 5.19 19.57
CA PHE A 19 -1.37 4.91 18.36
C PHE A 19 -1.95 5.70 17.19
N LEU A 20 -1.09 6.45 16.52
CA LEU A 20 -1.39 7.04 15.22
C LEU A 20 -0.60 6.26 14.16
N PRO A 21 -1.26 5.45 13.30
CA PRO A 21 -0.58 4.79 12.21
C PRO A 21 -0.12 5.81 11.17
N ALA A 22 1.19 5.88 10.95
CA ALA A 22 1.78 6.67 9.86
C ALA A 22 1.58 5.93 8.52
N LEU A 23 0.41 6.13 7.90
CA LEU A 23 0.07 5.48 6.64
C LEU A 23 0.85 6.12 5.49
N ARG A 24 1.32 5.27 4.56
CA ARG A 24 2.22 5.67 3.47
C ARG A 24 1.58 6.66 2.49
N ARG A 25 0.37 6.35 2.01
CA ARG A 25 -0.28 7.08 0.91
C ARG A 25 -1.39 7.98 1.46
N GLY A 26 -1.69 9.04 0.74
CA GLY A 26 -2.92 9.81 0.95
C GLY A 26 -4.14 8.91 0.82
N ASN A 27 -5.20 9.21 1.57
CA ASN A 27 -6.47 8.51 1.53
C ASN A 27 -6.46 7.01 1.88
N VAL A 28 -5.36 6.42 2.39
CA VAL A 28 -5.37 5.02 2.85
C VAL A 28 -6.43 4.82 3.94
N ARG A 29 -6.57 5.82 4.83
CA ARG A 29 -7.60 5.80 5.86
C ARG A 29 -9.00 5.78 5.24
N GLY A 30 -9.26 6.62 4.25
CA GLY A 30 -10.54 6.66 3.53
C GLY A 30 -10.82 5.37 2.76
N ALA A 31 -9.80 4.79 2.12
CA ALA A 31 -9.91 3.49 1.46
C ALA A 31 -10.35 2.39 2.45
N LEU A 32 -9.74 2.33 3.63
CA LEU A 32 -10.15 1.42 4.70
C LEU A 32 -11.57 1.72 5.22
N ASP A 33 -11.92 3.01 5.35
CA ASP A 33 -13.27 3.42 5.74
C ASP A 33 -14.31 2.98 4.71
N MET A 34 -13.95 2.90 3.42
CA MET A 34 -14.80 2.43 2.32
C MET A 34 -14.73 0.90 2.10
N GLY A 35 -14.05 0.15 2.97
CA GLY A 35 -14.00 -1.32 2.90
C GLY A 35 -12.95 -1.88 1.93
N LEU A 36 -11.93 -1.13 1.52
CA LEU A 36 -10.84 -1.61 0.66
C LEU A 36 -9.82 -2.48 1.44
N ALA A 37 -10.32 -3.44 2.21
CA ALA A 37 -9.54 -4.48 2.86
C ALA A 37 -10.39 -5.76 3.02
N PRO A 38 -9.84 -6.96 2.82
CA PRO A 38 -10.65 -8.18 2.89
C PRO A 38 -11.31 -8.39 4.26
N GLY A 39 -12.63 -8.59 4.25
CA GLY A 39 -13.42 -8.80 5.46
C GLY A 39 -13.89 -7.52 6.15
N ILE A 40 -13.55 -6.35 5.60
CA ILE A 40 -14.03 -5.04 6.05
C ILE A 40 -15.06 -4.52 5.04
N LEU A 41 -16.15 -3.96 5.54
CA LEU A 41 -17.20 -3.31 4.79
C LEU A 41 -17.19 -1.79 5.05
N PRO A 42 -17.86 -0.98 4.19
CA PRO A 42 -18.00 0.45 4.41
C PRO A 42 -18.38 0.83 5.85
N GLY A 43 -17.75 1.88 6.34
CA GLY A 43 -17.91 2.38 7.70
C GLY A 43 -17.07 1.70 8.76
N ARG A 44 -16.05 0.91 8.36
CA ARG A 44 -15.31 0.00 9.25
C ARG A 44 -16.21 -0.99 9.98
N THR A 45 -17.17 -1.55 9.25
CA THR A 45 -17.96 -2.68 9.75
C THR A 45 -17.27 -3.99 9.32
N ARG A 46 -17.47 -5.06 10.09
CA ARG A 46 -16.90 -6.37 9.75
C ARG A 46 -17.86 -7.11 8.83
N LEU A 47 -17.34 -7.99 7.98
CA LEU A 47 -18.16 -8.81 7.09
C LEU A 47 -19.19 -9.69 7.83
N ASP A 48 -18.83 -10.18 9.02
CA ASP A 48 -19.71 -10.98 9.89
C ASP A 48 -20.68 -10.11 10.71
N GLN A 49 -20.54 -8.79 10.68
CA GLN A 49 -21.39 -7.82 11.36
C GLN A 49 -21.61 -6.59 10.46
N PRO A 50 -22.27 -6.76 9.30
CA PRO A 50 -22.54 -5.66 8.38
C PRO A 50 -23.47 -4.63 9.02
N SER A 51 -23.41 -3.37 8.55
CA SER A 51 -24.39 -2.38 8.99
C SER A 51 -25.80 -2.77 8.52
N PRO A 52 -26.86 -2.48 9.30
CA PRO A 52 -28.24 -2.75 8.89
C PRO A 52 -28.62 -2.05 7.58
N ALA A 53 -28.15 -0.81 7.38
CA ALA A 53 -28.41 -0.04 6.17
C ALA A 53 -27.74 -0.66 4.94
N LEU A 54 -26.48 -1.12 5.05
CA LEU A 54 -25.80 -1.82 3.97
C LEU A 54 -26.55 -3.09 3.59
N SER A 55 -26.94 -3.90 4.58
CA SER A 55 -27.67 -5.16 4.35
C SER A 55 -29.04 -4.96 3.72
N ALA A 56 -29.67 -3.81 3.96
CA ALA A 56 -30.96 -3.44 3.37
C ALA A 56 -30.84 -2.86 1.95
N ASN A 57 -29.75 -2.14 1.66
CA ASN A 57 -29.56 -1.42 0.41
C ASN A 57 -28.80 -2.22 -0.65
N TRP A 58 -27.88 -3.10 -0.25
CA TRP A 58 -27.08 -3.90 -1.17
C TRP A 58 -27.74 -5.25 -1.45
N ASN A 59 -27.92 -5.57 -2.73
CA ASN A 59 -28.54 -6.85 -3.14
C ASN A 59 -27.70 -8.07 -2.74
N THR A 60 -26.38 -7.92 -2.73
CA THR A 60 -25.45 -9.01 -2.43
C THR A 60 -24.28 -8.49 -1.61
N VAL A 61 -23.97 -9.18 -0.52
CA VAL A 61 -22.77 -8.96 0.29
C VAL A 61 -21.97 -10.27 0.33
N PRO A 62 -20.64 -10.24 0.20
CA PRO A 62 -19.84 -11.47 0.31
C PRO A 62 -20.08 -12.18 1.64
N THR A 63 -20.16 -13.51 1.63
CA THR A 63 -20.33 -14.30 2.86
C THR A 63 -19.00 -14.79 3.43
N THR A 64 -17.92 -14.71 2.64
CA THR A 64 -16.59 -15.16 3.00
C THR A 64 -15.58 -14.04 2.81
N LYS A 65 -14.58 -14.00 3.69
CA LYS A 65 -13.46 -13.08 3.56
C LYS A 65 -12.69 -13.37 2.26
N GLY A 66 -12.42 -12.34 1.48
CA GLY A 66 -11.58 -12.43 0.29
C GLY A 66 -10.09 -12.59 0.60
N LEU A 67 -9.29 -12.81 -0.45
CA LEU A 67 -7.84 -12.89 -0.36
C LEU A 67 -7.23 -11.49 -0.14
N ASN A 68 -6.21 -11.40 0.72
CA ASN A 68 -5.35 -10.21 0.80
C ASN A 68 -4.31 -10.18 -0.34
N THR A 69 -3.61 -9.07 -0.52
CA THR A 69 -2.65 -8.90 -1.62
C THR A 69 -1.62 -10.04 -1.71
N THR A 70 -1.04 -10.49 -0.59
CA THR A 70 -0.07 -11.59 -0.59
C THR A 70 -0.72 -12.90 -1.02
N GLU A 71 -1.93 -13.17 -0.53
CA GLU A 71 -2.71 -14.36 -0.90
C GLU A 71 -3.12 -14.33 -2.38
N MET A 72 -3.54 -13.18 -2.91
CA MET A 72 -3.88 -13.00 -4.32
C MET A 72 -2.68 -13.26 -5.22
N LEU A 73 -1.51 -12.71 -4.88
CA LEU A 73 -0.29 -12.93 -5.66
C LEU A 73 0.17 -14.39 -5.60
N ARG A 74 0.05 -15.04 -4.43
CA ARG A 74 0.32 -16.49 -4.32
C ARG A 74 -0.65 -17.31 -5.17
N ALA A 75 -1.95 -17.01 -5.11
CA ALA A 75 -2.97 -17.70 -5.90
C ALA A 75 -2.75 -17.50 -7.41
N ALA A 76 -2.36 -16.30 -7.83
CA ALA A 76 -1.97 -16.05 -9.23
C ALA A 76 -0.73 -16.86 -9.62
N ALA A 77 0.30 -16.89 -8.76
CA ALA A 77 1.53 -17.64 -8.99
C ALA A 77 1.34 -19.17 -8.98
N SER A 78 0.35 -19.69 -8.25
CA SER A 78 -0.02 -21.12 -8.26
C SER A 78 -1.01 -21.49 -9.36
N GLY A 79 -1.62 -20.50 -10.03
CA GLY A 79 -2.67 -20.71 -11.04
C GLY A 79 -4.08 -20.90 -10.47
N ASP A 80 -4.28 -20.61 -9.19
CA ASP A 80 -5.59 -20.64 -8.50
C ASP A 80 -6.39 -19.33 -8.68
N LEU A 81 -5.78 -18.30 -9.25
CA LEU A 81 -6.43 -17.02 -9.57
C LEU A 81 -6.19 -16.65 -11.03
N ASP A 82 -7.30 -16.54 -11.79
CA ASP A 82 -7.27 -16.36 -13.24
C ASP A 82 -7.14 -14.90 -13.68
N THR A 83 -7.74 -13.97 -12.92
CA THR A 83 -7.80 -12.56 -13.31
C THR A 83 -7.40 -11.65 -12.16
N LEU A 84 -6.45 -10.76 -12.42
CA LEU A 84 -6.03 -9.71 -11.50
C LEU A 84 -6.40 -8.34 -12.08
N ILE A 85 -7.12 -7.53 -11.29
CA ILE A 85 -7.43 -6.14 -11.63
C ILE A 85 -6.63 -5.24 -10.68
N LEU A 86 -5.64 -4.53 -11.22
CA LEU A 86 -4.85 -3.54 -10.51
C LEU A 86 -5.57 -2.19 -10.58
N VAL A 87 -5.86 -1.60 -9.42
CA VAL A 87 -6.49 -0.26 -9.34
C VAL A 87 -5.54 0.69 -8.63
N GLY A 88 -4.85 1.55 -9.38
CA GLY A 88 -3.82 2.47 -8.87
C GLY A 88 -2.69 1.76 -8.12
N ALA A 89 -2.32 0.56 -8.57
CA ALA A 89 -1.43 -0.36 -7.88
C ALA A 89 -0.33 -0.88 -8.80
N ASP A 90 0.91 -0.80 -8.32
CA ASP A 90 2.11 -1.30 -9.01
C ASP A 90 2.83 -2.31 -8.11
N PRO A 91 2.35 -3.57 -8.02
CA PRO A 91 2.94 -4.57 -7.12
C PRO A 91 4.42 -4.85 -7.40
N LEU A 92 4.93 -4.65 -8.63
CA LEU A 92 6.36 -4.82 -8.91
C LEU A 92 7.26 -3.80 -8.22
N SER A 93 6.76 -2.59 -8.06
CA SER A 93 7.46 -1.54 -7.31
C SER A 93 7.10 -1.57 -5.83
N ASP A 94 5.81 -1.74 -5.51
CA ASP A 94 5.27 -1.42 -4.18
C ASP A 94 5.01 -2.61 -3.26
N PHE A 95 4.94 -3.82 -3.79
CA PHE A 95 4.77 -5.00 -2.95
C PHE A 95 6.12 -5.41 -2.34
N PRO A 96 6.17 -5.78 -1.04
CA PRO A 96 7.44 -6.11 -0.39
C PRO A 96 8.21 -7.25 -1.06
N ASP A 97 7.54 -8.32 -1.48
CA ASP A 97 8.19 -9.44 -2.17
C ASP A 97 7.99 -9.30 -3.68
N ARG A 98 8.87 -8.51 -4.31
CA ARG A 98 8.80 -8.22 -5.74
C ARG A 98 8.84 -9.49 -6.59
N ASN A 99 9.56 -10.52 -6.15
CA ASN A 99 9.74 -11.75 -6.92
C ASN A 99 8.42 -12.52 -7.00
N LEU A 100 7.67 -12.60 -5.89
CA LEU A 100 6.32 -13.14 -5.89
C LEU A 100 5.38 -12.32 -6.79
N ALA A 101 5.46 -10.98 -6.75
CA ALA A 101 4.66 -10.14 -7.63
C ALA A 101 4.97 -10.37 -9.13
N ALA A 102 6.26 -10.51 -9.48
CA ALA A 102 6.68 -10.81 -10.84
C ALA A 102 6.21 -12.18 -11.31
N GLU A 103 6.36 -13.21 -10.47
CA GLU A 103 5.87 -14.55 -10.77
C GLU A 103 4.34 -14.58 -10.96
N ALA A 104 3.61 -13.87 -10.10
CA ALA A 104 2.16 -13.74 -10.19
C ALA A 104 1.71 -13.07 -11.50
N ILE A 105 2.32 -11.94 -11.87
CA ILE A 105 2.02 -11.22 -13.11
C ILE A 105 2.32 -12.06 -14.35
N GLN A 106 3.40 -12.84 -14.34
CA GLN A 106 3.76 -13.70 -15.46
C GLN A 106 2.82 -14.90 -15.64
N LYS A 107 2.15 -15.35 -14.58
CA LYS A 107 1.33 -16.56 -14.58
C LYS A 107 -0.18 -16.31 -14.62
N VAL A 108 -0.65 -15.15 -14.16
CA VAL A 108 -2.07 -14.81 -14.20
C VAL A 108 -2.56 -14.81 -15.65
N LYS A 109 -3.75 -15.35 -15.90
CA LYS A 109 -4.28 -15.49 -17.27
C LYS A 109 -4.74 -14.16 -17.86
N THR A 110 -5.14 -13.22 -17.00
CA THR A 110 -5.60 -11.90 -17.41
C THR A 110 -5.20 -10.86 -16.37
N LEU A 111 -4.46 -9.85 -16.81
CA LEU A 111 -4.07 -8.69 -16.02
C LEU A 111 -4.73 -7.44 -16.60
N ILE A 112 -5.60 -6.80 -15.80
CA ILE A 112 -6.24 -5.53 -16.14
C ILE A 112 -5.66 -4.46 -15.23
N ALA A 113 -5.29 -3.31 -15.77
CA ALA A 113 -4.81 -2.17 -15.00
C ALA A 113 -5.71 -0.95 -15.19
N VAL A 114 -6.19 -0.40 -14.08
CA VAL A 114 -6.82 0.92 -13.98
C VAL A 114 -5.80 1.85 -13.34
N ASP A 115 -5.17 2.71 -14.14
CA ASP A 115 -4.07 3.55 -13.66
C ASP A 115 -3.99 4.89 -14.40
N THR A 116 -3.26 5.81 -13.78
CA THR A 116 -2.96 7.16 -14.25
C THR A 116 -1.63 7.22 -15.01
N PHE A 117 -0.72 6.27 -14.79
CA PHE A 117 0.59 6.20 -15.44
C PHE A 117 0.92 4.78 -15.91
N ILE A 118 1.83 4.67 -16.87
CA ILE A 118 2.41 3.39 -17.26
C ILE A 118 3.54 3.05 -16.27
N THR A 119 3.22 2.22 -15.29
CA THR A 119 4.16 1.64 -14.32
C THR A 119 4.73 0.30 -14.81
N ASP A 120 5.71 -0.27 -14.09
CA ASP A 120 6.29 -1.58 -14.42
C ASP A 120 5.22 -2.68 -14.47
N SER A 121 4.21 -2.62 -13.59
CA SER A 121 3.09 -3.58 -13.60
C SER A 121 2.09 -3.28 -14.72
N VAL A 122 1.76 -2.01 -14.95
CA VAL A 122 0.83 -1.60 -16.03
C VAL A 122 1.38 -1.95 -17.41
N ALA A 123 2.70 -1.84 -17.60
CA ALA A 123 3.36 -2.21 -18.85
C ALA A 123 3.24 -3.70 -19.20
N GLN A 124 2.83 -4.54 -18.24
CA GLN A 124 2.60 -5.97 -18.42
C GLN A 124 1.11 -6.34 -18.47
N ALA A 125 0.19 -5.37 -18.36
CA ALA A 125 -1.24 -5.62 -18.40
C ALA A 125 -1.73 -5.93 -19.82
N ASP A 126 -2.68 -6.87 -19.92
CA ASP A 126 -3.38 -7.19 -21.17
C ASP A 126 -4.34 -6.06 -21.58
N VAL A 127 -4.92 -5.39 -20.59
CA VAL A 127 -5.86 -4.27 -20.77
C VAL A 127 -5.47 -3.14 -19.83
N VAL A 128 -5.33 -1.94 -20.39
CA VAL A 128 -5.12 -0.70 -19.63
C VAL A 128 -6.34 0.20 -19.80
N LEU A 129 -6.93 0.58 -18.68
CA LEU A 129 -8.06 1.50 -18.58
C LEU A 129 -7.56 2.80 -17.93
N PRO A 130 -7.45 3.91 -18.69
CA PRO A 130 -6.88 5.14 -18.18
C PRO A 130 -7.81 5.80 -17.16
N ALA A 131 -7.30 6.05 -15.96
CA ALA A 131 -8.00 6.73 -14.87
C ALA A 131 -7.59 8.21 -14.79
N THR A 132 -8.49 9.06 -14.30
CA THR A 132 -8.21 10.47 -14.02
C THR A 132 -7.25 10.65 -12.84
N ALA A 133 -6.26 11.53 -12.97
CA ALA A 133 -5.33 11.88 -11.91
C ALA A 133 -5.94 12.86 -10.89
N TYR A 134 -5.23 13.08 -9.76
CA TYR A 134 -5.68 13.91 -8.63
C TYR A 134 -6.25 15.28 -9.02
N GLY A 135 -5.62 16.01 -9.95
CA GLY A 135 -6.07 17.35 -10.36
C GLY A 135 -7.22 17.35 -11.37
N GLU A 136 -7.50 16.20 -11.98
CA GLU A 136 -8.46 16.02 -13.08
C GLU A 136 -9.86 15.66 -12.59
N GLN A 137 -10.00 15.26 -11.32
CA GLN A 137 -11.26 14.84 -10.73
C GLN A 137 -11.56 15.53 -9.39
N GLY A 138 -12.85 15.69 -9.08
CA GLY A 138 -13.32 16.09 -7.75
C GLY A 138 -13.60 14.90 -6.84
N GLY A 139 -13.81 15.13 -5.55
CA GLY A 139 -14.16 14.08 -4.59
C GLY A 139 -13.78 14.46 -3.17
N THR A 140 -13.37 13.47 -2.38
CA THR A 140 -12.86 13.68 -1.02
C THR A 140 -11.63 12.81 -0.76
N THR A 141 -10.81 13.23 0.20
CA THR A 141 -9.70 12.42 0.72
C THR A 141 -9.71 12.45 2.24
N THR A 142 -9.30 11.36 2.88
CA THR A 142 -9.20 11.23 4.33
C THR A 142 -7.73 11.11 4.74
N ASN A 143 -7.23 12.06 5.51
CA ASN A 143 -5.84 12.07 5.96
C ASN A 143 -5.57 11.08 7.12
N ILE A 144 -4.34 11.04 7.64
CA ILE A 144 -3.92 10.09 8.68
C ILE A 144 -4.67 10.23 10.01
N GLU A 145 -5.08 11.44 10.41
CA GLU A 145 -5.85 11.68 11.64
C GLU A 145 -7.35 11.36 11.48
N GLY A 146 -7.82 11.13 10.24
CA GLY A 146 -9.22 10.82 9.92
C GLY A 146 -10.02 12.01 9.41
N ARG A 147 -9.36 13.07 8.98
CA ARG A 147 -10.00 14.28 8.49
C ARG A 147 -10.30 14.17 7.00
N ILE A 148 -11.57 14.29 6.68
CA ILE A 148 -12.13 14.30 5.33
C ILE A 148 -12.01 15.72 4.78
N SER A 149 -11.29 15.87 3.67
CA SER A 149 -11.12 17.13 2.96
C SER A 149 -11.64 17.01 1.53
N ARG A 150 -12.25 18.08 1.04
CA ARG A 150 -12.74 18.16 -0.34
C ARG A 150 -11.59 18.19 -1.33
N LEU A 151 -11.71 17.38 -2.37
CA LEU A 151 -10.91 17.44 -3.58
C LEU A 151 -11.70 18.18 -4.67
N THR A 152 -11.15 19.26 -5.19
CA THR A 152 -11.76 20.02 -6.29
C THR A 152 -10.99 19.79 -7.56
N GLN A 153 -11.72 19.46 -8.64
CA GLN A 153 -11.16 19.41 -9.98
C GLN A 153 -10.56 20.77 -10.37
N LYS A 154 -9.31 20.77 -10.83
CA LYS A 154 -8.59 21.99 -11.26
C LYS A 154 -8.31 22.02 -12.75
N ILE A 155 -8.21 20.85 -13.37
CA ILE A 155 -7.95 20.70 -14.80
C ILE A 155 -8.91 19.67 -15.38
N THR A 156 -9.12 19.73 -16.69
CA THR A 156 -9.91 18.72 -17.41
C THR A 156 -9.05 17.49 -17.65
N ALA A 157 -9.63 16.31 -17.49
CA ALA A 157 -9.01 15.06 -17.87
C ALA A 157 -8.60 15.07 -19.35
N THR A 158 -7.46 14.44 -19.65
CA THR A 158 -6.96 14.34 -21.02
C THR A 158 -7.31 13.01 -21.68
N GLY A 159 -7.44 13.00 -23.01
CA GLY A 159 -7.69 11.79 -23.79
C GLY A 159 -8.99 11.09 -23.44
N SER A 160 -8.91 9.79 -23.19
CA SER A 160 -10.05 8.93 -22.82
C SER A 160 -10.09 8.59 -21.33
N ALA A 161 -9.34 9.31 -20.49
CA ALA A 161 -9.31 9.07 -19.05
C ALA A 161 -10.68 9.32 -18.42
N ARG A 162 -11.06 8.46 -17.48
CA ARG A 162 -12.33 8.56 -16.73
C ARG A 162 -12.09 8.36 -15.25
N ASP A 163 -12.99 8.87 -14.43
CA ASP A 163 -12.94 8.59 -12.99
C ASP A 163 -13.06 7.07 -12.75
N ASP A 164 -12.31 6.57 -11.76
CA ASP A 164 -12.26 5.13 -11.43
C ASP A 164 -13.65 4.54 -11.17
N TRP A 165 -14.55 5.30 -10.55
CA TRP A 165 -15.92 4.88 -10.26
C TRP A 165 -16.76 4.68 -11.53
N MET A 166 -16.52 5.48 -12.59
CA MET A 166 -17.21 5.34 -13.86
C MET A 166 -16.77 4.05 -14.55
N ILE A 167 -15.47 3.75 -14.49
CA ILE A 167 -14.90 2.50 -15.01
C ILE A 167 -15.50 1.31 -14.27
N ALA A 168 -15.55 1.35 -12.94
CA ALA A 168 -16.16 0.30 -12.12
C ALA A 168 -17.65 0.07 -12.46
N THR A 169 -18.42 1.16 -12.63
CA THR A 169 -19.84 1.09 -12.98
C THR A 169 -20.07 0.49 -14.37
N GLU A 170 -19.28 0.91 -15.37
CA GLU A 170 -19.40 0.35 -16.72
C GLU A 170 -18.97 -1.13 -16.76
N LEU A 171 -17.91 -1.51 -16.04
CA LEU A 171 -17.50 -2.90 -15.93
C LEU A 171 -18.60 -3.76 -15.29
N ALA A 172 -19.20 -3.30 -14.19
CA ALA A 172 -20.32 -3.99 -13.55
C ALA A 172 -21.49 -4.18 -14.53
N TRP A 173 -21.86 -3.13 -15.28
CA TRP A 173 -22.92 -3.21 -16.29
C TRP A 173 -22.63 -4.22 -17.39
N ARG A 174 -21.41 -4.22 -17.93
CA ARG A 174 -20.98 -5.18 -18.96
C ARG A 174 -20.93 -6.62 -18.47
N LEU A 175 -20.73 -6.83 -17.17
CA LEU A 175 -20.74 -8.13 -16.51
C LEU A 175 -22.15 -8.58 -16.06
N GLY A 176 -23.19 -7.81 -16.41
CA GLY A 176 -24.59 -8.13 -16.10
C GLY A 176 -25.05 -7.68 -14.70
N GLY A 177 -24.24 -6.88 -13.99
CA GLY A 177 -24.62 -6.19 -12.76
C GLY A 177 -25.14 -4.77 -13.01
N ASP A 178 -25.63 -4.13 -11.95
CA ASP A 178 -25.98 -2.70 -11.97
C ASP A 178 -25.71 -2.12 -10.59
N LEU A 179 -24.70 -1.25 -10.48
CA LEU A 179 -24.37 -0.58 -9.23
C LEU A 179 -25.33 0.57 -8.89
N ARG A 180 -26.14 1.03 -9.86
CA ARG A 180 -27.08 2.16 -9.69
C ARG A 180 -26.41 3.47 -9.26
N LEU A 181 -25.17 3.68 -9.68
CA LEU A 181 -24.38 4.88 -9.40
C LEU A 181 -24.25 5.72 -10.67
N GLY A 182 -24.80 6.93 -10.68
CA GLY A 182 -24.73 7.87 -11.81
C GLY A 182 -23.87 9.10 -11.54
N SER A 183 -23.49 9.37 -10.28
CA SER A 183 -22.74 10.56 -9.89
C SER A 183 -21.96 10.39 -8.57
N LYS A 184 -20.99 11.27 -8.32
CA LYS A 184 -20.25 11.30 -7.05
C LYS A 184 -21.13 11.69 -5.88
N GLU A 185 -22.13 12.52 -6.13
CA GLU A 185 -23.13 12.95 -5.17
C GLU A 185 -23.98 11.76 -4.71
N GLU A 186 -24.39 10.89 -5.63
CA GLU A 186 -25.08 9.64 -5.31
C GLU A 186 -24.19 8.67 -4.53
N ILE A 187 -22.92 8.51 -4.95
CA ILE A 187 -21.94 7.70 -4.21
C ILE A 187 -21.81 8.21 -2.77
N TRP A 188 -21.68 9.52 -2.57
CA TRP A 188 -21.53 10.09 -1.23
C TRP A 188 -22.78 9.92 -0.38
N ARG A 189 -23.97 10.12 -0.96
CA ARG A 189 -25.25 9.88 -0.28
C ARG A 189 -25.42 8.43 0.14
N GLU A 190 -24.98 7.49 -0.69
CA GLU A 190 -24.99 6.08 -0.31
C GLU A 190 -24.01 5.80 0.82
N ILE A 191 -22.77 6.31 0.74
CA ILE A 191 -21.76 6.20 1.80
C ILE A 191 -22.33 6.69 3.14
N GLU A 192 -22.96 7.87 3.17
CA GLU A 192 -23.56 8.42 4.39
C GLU A 192 -24.59 7.47 5.03
N GLN A 193 -25.35 6.76 4.20
CA GLN A 193 -26.38 5.81 4.66
C GLN A 193 -25.76 4.50 5.15
N VAL A 194 -24.83 3.91 4.39
CA VAL A 194 -24.37 2.53 4.61
C VAL A 194 -23.16 2.44 5.53
N ALA A 195 -22.37 3.51 5.66
CA ALA A 195 -21.13 3.55 6.43
C ALA A 195 -21.33 4.29 7.77
N PRO A 196 -21.44 3.59 8.91
CA PRO A 196 -21.65 4.22 10.21
C PRO A 196 -20.60 5.27 10.60
N SER A 197 -19.35 5.12 10.13
CA SER A 197 -18.31 6.13 10.37
C SER A 197 -18.58 7.47 9.68
N HIS A 198 -19.34 7.48 8.57
CA HIS A 198 -19.67 8.66 7.76
C HIS A 198 -21.07 9.21 8.04
N SER A 199 -21.83 8.62 8.97
CA SER A 199 -23.17 9.09 9.34
C SER A 199 -23.15 10.55 9.82
N GLY A 200 -23.94 11.40 9.16
CA GLY A 200 -24.01 12.85 9.44
C GLY A 200 -22.86 13.67 8.83
N VAL A 201 -22.06 13.07 7.96
CA VAL A 201 -21.07 13.76 7.13
C VAL A 201 -21.69 14.00 5.74
N THR A 202 -22.71 14.85 5.68
CA THR A 202 -23.41 15.13 4.41
C THR A 202 -22.49 15.84 3.41
N LEU A 203 -22.82 15.74 2.12
CA LEU A 203 -22.06 16.44 1.09
C LEU A 203 -22.08 17.96 1.30
N GLU A 204 -23.24 18.51 1.64
CA GLU A 204 -23.42 19.94 1.92
C GLU A 204 -22.50 20.38 3.06
N ARG A 205 -22.31 19.53 4.07
CA ARG A 205 -21.41 19.81 5.19
C ARG A 205 -19.95 19.83 4.74
N VAL A 206 -19.53 18.84 3.94
CA VAL A 206 -18.17 18.77 3.35
C VAL A 206 -17.89 19.96 2.43
N GLU A 207 -18.91 20.49 1.76
CA GLU A 207 -18.78 21.64 0.84
C GLU A 207 -18.98 23.00 1.52
N SER A 208 -19.46 23.02 2.76
CA SER A 208 -19.69 24.24 3.52
C SER A 208 -18.39 24.88 4.02
N SER A 209 -18.49 26.14 4.44
CA SER A 209 -17.38 26.85 5.09
C SER A 209 -16.99 26.26 6.46
N GLU A 210 -17.86 25.48 7.12
CA GLU A 210 -17.54 24.76 8.37
C GLU A 210 -16.40 23.75 8.13
N ALA A 211 -16.36 23.14 6.95
CA ALA A 211 -15.38 22.12 6.58
C ALA A 211 -14.11 22.72 5.94
N HIS A 212 -13.76 23.98 6.22
CA HIS A 212 -12.53 24.60 5.71
C HIS A 212 -11.29 23.75 6.06
N GLU A 213 -11.22 23.33 7.32
CA GLU A 213 -10.20 22.42 7.85
C GLU A 213 -10.62 20.94 7.68
N GLY A 214 -11.61 20.62 6.85
CA GLY A 214 -12.19 19.28 6.73
C GLY A 214 -12.96 18.79 7.96
N ILE A 215 -13.56 17.61 7.84
CA ILE A 215 -14.41 16.99 8.87
C ILE A 215 -13.68 15.79 9.48
N LEU A 216 -13.44 15.84 10.80
CA LEU A 216 -12.75 14.76 11.50
C LEU A 216 -13.69 13.57 11.78
N VAL A 217 -13.34 12.40 11.22
CA VAL A 217 -14.03 11.13 11.43
C VAL A 217 -13.11 10.13 12.13
N GLN A 218 -13.46 9.80 13.37
CA GLN A 218 -12.71 8.85 14.21
C GLN A 218 -13.54 7.66 14.69
N ARG A 219 -14.78 7.52 14.20
CA ARG A 219 -15.64 6.41 14.57
C ARG A 219 -15.15 5.12 13.89
N SER A 220 -14.99 4.08 14.70
CA SER A 220 -14.75 2.71 14.26
C SER A 220 -15.68 1.80 15.05
N SER A 221 -16.37 0.89 14.38
CA SER A 221 -17.12 -0.20 15.02
C SER A 221 -16.25 -1.43 15.30
N ILE A 222 -14.96 -1.40 14.94
CA ILE A 222 -14.02 -2.49 15.18
C ILE A 222 -13.35 -2.27 16.53
N GLU A 223 -13.63 -3.16 17.47
CA GLU A 223 -12.80 -3.33 18.67
C GLU A 223 -11.50 -4.04 18.28
N LEU A 224 -10.37 -3.42 18.64
CA LEU A 224 -9.04 -3.98 18.38
C LEU A 224 -8.63 -4.88 19.53
N ASP A 225 -8.44 -6.16 19.23
CA ASP A 225 -7.74 -7.07 20.13
C ASP A 225 -6.26 -7.11 19.76
N LEU A 226 -5.39 -6.80 20.72
CA LEU A 226 -3.96 -6.81 20.49
C LEU A 226 -3.42 -8.21 20.80
N PRO A 227 -2.69 -8.84 19.86
CA PRO A 227 -2.14 -10.15 20.09
C PRO A 227 -1.11 -10.11 21.22
N ALA A 228 -0.86 -11.26 21.84
CA ALA A 228 0.27 -11.42 22.75
C ALA A 228 1.60 -11.08 22.02
N PRO A 229 2.58 -10.46 22.71
CA PRO A 229 3.87 -10.19 22.12
C PRO A 229 4.55 -11.45 21.59
N GLY A 230 5.00 -11.42 20.33
CA GLY A 230 5.79 -12.50 19.73
C GLY A 230 7.28 -12.37 20.06
N THR A 231 8.00 -13.49 20.06
CA THR A 231 9.47 -13.51 20.17
C THR A 231 10.10 -13.38 18.77
N PRO A 232 10.99 -12.40 18.53
CA PRO A 232 11.64 -12.27 17.24
C PRO A 232 12.62 -13.43 16.99
N PRO A 233 12.80 -13.89 15.73
CA PRO A 233 13.80 -14.87 15.38
C PRO A 233 15.21 -14.38 15.71
N VAL A 234 16.05 -15.30 16.21
CA VAL A 234 17.47 -15.06 16.49
C VAL A 234 18.18 -14.60 15.20
N ALA A 235 19.06 -13.60 15.31
CA ALA A 235 19.84 -13.12 14.17
C ALA A 235 20.83 -14.19 13.70
N ASP A 236 20.95 -14.40 12.38
CA ASP A 236 22.02 -15.21 11.80
C ASP A 236 23.37 -14.50 12.03
N GLY A 237 24.28 -15.13 12.78
CA GLY A 237 25.62 -14.58 13.05
C GLY A 237 26.49 -14.41 11.80
N TYR A 238 26.12 -15.04 10.68
CA TYR A 238 26.79 -14.93 9.39
C TYR A 238 26.05 -14.02 8.40
N GLY A 239 24.85 -13.52 8.77
CA GLY A 239 24.04 -12.63 7.96
C GLY A 239 23.96 -11.22 8.54
N LEU A 240 23.35 -10.33 7.78
CA LEU A 240 22.90 -9.02 8.23
C LEU A 240 21.38 -8.98 8.10
N ARG A 241 20.68 -8.57 9.16
CA ARG A 241 19.24 -8.39 9.09
C ARG A 241 18.90 -7.21 8.19
N LEU A 242 18.15 -7.45 7.13
CA LEU A 242 17.72 -6.42 6.20
C LEU A 242 16.60 -5.60 6.83
N VAL A 243 16.87 -4.31 7.02
CA VAL A 243 15.90 -3.29 7.37
C VAL A 243 15.64 -2.48 6.11
N SER A 244 14.36 -2.24 5.81
CA SER A 244 13.98 -1.37 4.70
C SER A 244 13.10 -0.23 5.19
N GLY A 245 13.39 0.96 4.67
CA GLY A 245 12.61 2.16 4.89
C GLY A 245 12.41 2.92 3.59
N ARG A 246 11.79 4.10 3.69
CA ARG A 246 11.61 5.02 2.57
C ARG A 246 12.38 6.30 2.84
N LYS A 247 12.83 6.93 1.77
CA LYS A 247 13.40 8.29 1.81
C LYS A 247 12.33 9.28 1.38
N LEU A 248 12.52 10.54 1.79
CA LEU A 248 11.66 11.65 1.38
C LEU A 248 11.63 11.79 -0.15
N TRP A 249 12.80 11.73 -0.77
CA TRP A 249 12.97 11.74 -2.22
C TRP A 249 13.23 10.31 -2.70
N ASP A 250 12.31 9.79 -3.50
CA ASP A 250 12.34 8.42 -3.97
C ASP A 250 11.90 8.33 -5.44
N ALA A 251 12.05 7.14 -6.02
CA ALA A 251 11.65 6.88 -7.40
C ALA A 251 10.16 6.50 -7.52
N ALA A 252 9.28 7.09 -6.72
CA ALA A 252 7.83 6.89 -6.90
C ALA A 252 7.37 7.44 -8.25
N THR A 253 6.35 6.81 -8.84
CA THR A 253 5.87 7.10 -10.21
C THR A 253 5.65 8.60 -10.44
N THR A 254 4.86 9.28 -9.61
CA THR A 254 4.61 10.72 -9.80
C THR A 254 5.88 11.58 -9.65
N THR A 255 6.82 11.14 -8.81
CA THR A 255 8.11 11.82 -8.61
C THR A 255 8.99 11.68 -9.84
N THR A 256 9.04 10.48 -10.45
CA THR A 256 9.85 10.22 -11.66
C THR A 256 9.33 10.97 -12.89
N TYR A 257 8.02 11.26 -12.95
CA TYR A 257 7.43 12.09 -14.00
C TYR A 257 7.54 13.61 -13.75
N SER A 258 8.12 14.03 -12.63
CA SER A 258 8.33 15.45 -12.32
C SER A 258 9.77 15.87 -12.58
N PRO A 259 10.05 16.75 -13.59
CA PRO A 259 11.40 17.19 -13.91
C PRO A 259 12.13 17.87 -12.75
N SER A 260 11.39 18.49 -11.82
CA SER A 260 11.97 19.17 -10.66
C SER A 260 12.25 18.25 -9.47
N LEU A 261 11.57 17.11 -9.38
CA LEU A 261 11.70 16.19 -8.24
C LEU A 261 12.53 14.95 -8.58
N GLN A 262 12.47 14.46 -9.81
CA GLN A 262 13.19 13.27 -10.26
C GLN A 262 14.70 13.32 -9.96
N PRO A 263 15.42 14.46 -10.12
CA PRO A 263 16.85 14.54 -9.78
C PRO A 263 17.16 14.50 -8.28
N LEU A 264 16.17 14.62 -7.39
CA LEU A 264 16.38 14.63 -5.93
C LEU A 264 16.52 13.23 -5.34
N ALA A 265 16.10 12.19 -6.07
CA ALA A 265 16.21 10.81 -5.62
C ALA A 265 17.67 10.32 -5.73
N GLU A 266 18.24 9.89 -4.61
CA GLU A 266 19.59 9.33 -4.57
C GLU A 266 19.60 7.88 -5.06
N ALA A 267 20.69 7.44 -5.69
CA ALA A 267 20.87 6.04 -6.04
C ALA A 267 20.79 5.13 -4.79
N ALA A 268 20.32 3.91 -4.99
CA ALA A 268 20.27 2.91 -3.92
C ALA A 268 21.69 2.58 -3.41
N ALA A 269 21.85 2.55 -2.09
CA ALA A 269 23.07 2.10 -1.44
C ALA A 269 22.74 1.29 -0.19
N LEU A 270 23.51 0.24 0.04
CA LEU A 270 23.36 -0.62 1.22
C LEU A 270 24.14 0.00 2.38
N ARG A 271 23.43 0.48 3.40
CA ARG A 271 24.06 1.08 4.58
C ARG A 271 24.32 0.03 5.63
N VAL A 272 25.56 -0.06 6.10
CA VAL A 272 26.03 -1.09 7.04
C VAL A 272 26.93 -0.44 8.09
N HIS A 273 26.88 -0.92 9.33
CA HIS A 273 27.76 -0.41 10.39
C HIS A 273 29.25 -0.61 10.01
N PRO A 274 30.14 0.38 10.24
CA PRO A 274 31.56 0.31 9.86
C PRO A 274 32.29 -0.96 10.35
N ASN A 275 32.04 -1.39 11.60
CA ASN A 275 32.63 -2.61 12.16
C ASN A 275 32.20 -3.90 11.44
N ASP A 276 30.99 -3.96 10.89
CA ASP A 276 30.56 -5.13 10.11
C ASP A 276 31.26 -5.18 8.75
N LEU A 277 31.42 -4.04 8.10
CA LEU A 277 32.23 -3.93 6.88
C LEU A 277 33.70 -4.30 7.15
N GLN A 278 34.28 -3.78 8.24
CA GLN A 278 35.65 -4.10 8.65
C GLN A 278 35.83 -5.60 8.92
N ARG A 279 34.88 -6.22 9.63
CA ARG A 279 34.87 -7.66 9.91
C ARG A 279 34.86 -8.50 8.63
N LEU A 280 34.19 -7.99 7.59
CA LEU A 280 34.08 -8.65 6.28
C LEU A 280 35.20 -8.25 5.30
N GLY A 281 36.11 -7.35 5.70
CA GLY A 281 37.19 -6.86 4.84
C GLY A 281 36.72 -5.99 3.67
N ILE A 282 35.56 -5.35 3.81
CA ILE A 282 34.92 -4.51 2.78
C ILE A 282 35.18 -3.04 3.09
N SER A 283 35.62 -2.27 2.09
CA SER A 283 35.78 -0.82 2.20
C SER A 283 34.45 -0.11 1.91
N SER A 284 34.18 1.00 2.62
CA SER A 284 33.02 1.84 2.30
C SER A 284 33.13 2.42 0.89
N GLY A 285 32.01 2.43 0.16
CA GLY A 285 31.91 2.94 -1.20
C GLY A 285 32.26 1.93 -2.29
N THR A 286 32.51 0.67 -1.93
CA THR A 286 32.74 -0.40 -2.91
C THR A 286 31.47 -1.19 -3.20
N ASP A 287 31.36 -1.69 -4.42
CA ASP A 287 30.30 -2.62 -4.79
C ASP A 287 30.49 -3.97 -4.11
N VAL A 288 29.40 -4.51 -3.58
CA VAL A 288 29.34 -5.81 -2.94
C VAL A 288 28.25 -6.64 -3.58
N ARG A 289 28.45 -7.96 -3.58
CA ARG A 289 27.41 -8.93 -3.93
C ARG A 289 26.51 -9.13 -2.73
N VAL A 290 25.24 -8.71 -2.85
CA VAL A 290 24.21 -8.89 -1.84
C VAL A 290 23.38 -10.12 -2.17
N ILE A 291 23.31 -11.06 -1.25
CA ILE A 291 22.71 -12.38 -1.46
C ILE A 291 21.57 -12.59 -0.46
N SER A 292 20.43 -13.05 -0.96
CA SER A 292 19.27 -13.49 -0.17
C SER A 292 18.78 -14.85 -0.70
N THR A 293 17.71 -15.38 -0.09
CA THR A 293 17.00 -16.55 -0.64
C THR A 293 16.26 -16.25 -1.94
N ARG A 294 16.03 -14.97 -2.25
CA ARG A 294 15.20 -14.53 -3.37
C ARG A 294 16.01 -14.05 -4.58
N SER A 295 17.09 -13.34 -4.32
CA SER A 295 17.90 -12.71 -5.36
C SER A 295 19.34 -12.48 -4.91
N THR A 296 20.21 -12.31 -5.92
CA THR A 296 21.60 -11.87 -5.77
C THR A 296 21.81 -10.67 -6.70
N GLU A 297 22.24 -9.54 -6.14
CA GLU A 297 22.42 -8.29 -6.88
C GLU A 297 23.74 -7.62 -6.45
N ILE A 298 24.26 -6.72 -7.28
CA ILE A 298 25.44 -5.91 -6.95
C ILE A 298 24.97 -4.54 -6.48
N ILE A 299 25.37 -4.13 -5.28
CA ILE A 299 24.98 -2.85 -4.67
C ILE A 299 26.20 -2.22 -4.00
N THR A 300 26.35 -0.90 -4.10
CA THR A 300 27.39 -0.17 -3.36
C THR A 300 27.12 -0.20 -1.85
N ALA A 301 28.07 -0.69 -1.06
CA ALA A 301 28.01 -0.67 0.39
C ALA A 301 28.57 0.64 0.94
N ILE A 302 27.86 1.30 1.86
CA ILE A 302 28.27 2.54 2.50
C ILE A 302 28.30 2.34 4.02
N ALA A 303 29.41 2.70 4.64
CA ALA A 303 29.56 2.71 6.08
C ALA A 303 28.65 3.78 6.71
N ASP A 304 27.88 3.39 7.72
CA ASP A 304 26.98 4.29 8.46
C ASP A 304 26.94 3.87 9.93
N ASP A 305 27.50 4.68 10.83
CA ASP A 305 27.61 4.38 12.26
C ASP A 305 26.31 4.60 13.04
N SER A 306 25.25 5.11 12.40
CA SER A 306 23.90 5.18 12.96
C SER A 306 23.11 3.88 12.83
N ILE A 307 23.61 2.93 12.02
CA ILE A 307 22.98 1.63 11.80
C ILE A 307 23.44 0.64 12.87
N GLU A 308 22.50 -0.13 13.44
CA GLU A 308 22.80 -1.16 14.44
C GLU A 308 23.69 -2.28 13.84
N ARG A 309 24.62 -2.80 14.63
CA ARG A 309 25.49 -3.90 14.19
C ARG A 309 24.68 -5.16 13.88
N GLY A 310 25.12 -5.92 12.88
CA GLY A 310 24.40 -7.09 12.40
C GLY A 310 23.14 -6.76 11.59
N THR A 311 22.95 -5.49 11.21
CA THR A 311 21.86 -5.06 10.33
C THR A 311 22.39 -4.37 9.08
N ALA A 312 21.58 -4.35 8.03
CA ALA A 312 21.84 -3.62 6.81
C ALA A 312 20.57 -2.87 6.40
N MET A 313 20.71 -1.58 6.08
CA MET A 313 19.59 -0.73 5.68
C MET A 313 19.64 -0.48 4.16
N LEU A 314 18.59 -0.90 3.46
CA LEU A 314 18.41 -0.61 2.04
C LEU A 314 17.04 0.06 1.83
N PRO A 315 17.01 1.29 1.29
CA PRO A 315 15.75 1.93 0.96
C PRO A 315 14.91 1.13 -0.04
N PHE A 316 13.59 1.27 0.06
CA PHE A 316 12.64 0.46 -0.67
C PHE A 316 12.51 0.84 -2.17
N ASN A 317 12.56 2.14 -2.49
CA ASN A 317 12.21 2.64 -3.83
C ASN A 317 13.21 3.69 -4.32
N GLN A 318 14.48 3.32 -4.48
CA GLN A 318 15.50 4.22 -5.02
C GLN A 318 15.84 3.82 -6.47
N PRO A 319 16.32 4.77 -7.30
CA PRO A 319 16.92 4.45 -8.57
C PRO A 319 18.01 3.37 -8.44
N GLY A 320 18.01 2.39 -9.35
CA GLY A 320 18.94 1.27 -9.35
C GLY A 320 18.45 0.02 -8.58
N GLY A 321 17.31 0.10 -7.89
CA GLY A 321 16.70 -1.05 -7.21
C GLY A 321 16.45 -0.80 -5.73
N GLY A 322 15.73 -1.72 -5.09
CA GLY A 322 15.31 -1.54 -3.70
C GLY A 322 15.28 -2.86 -2.94
N ALA A 323 15.05 -2.74 -1.64
CA ALA A 323 15.02 -3.88 -0.72
C ALA A 323 13.97 -4.95 -1.10
N ASN A 324 12.92 -4.58 -1.82
CA ASN A 324 11.86 -5.50 -2.24
C ASN A 324 12.35 -6.69 -3.09
N ARG A 325 13.54 -6.61 -3.67
CA ARG A 325 14.20 -7.71 -4.38
C ARG A 325 14.65 -8.84 -3.46
N PHE A 326 14.93 -8.55 -2.19
CA PHE A 326 15.50 -9.48 -1.22
C PHE A 326 14.51 -9.97 -0.17
N ILE A 327 13.28 -9.41 -0.16
CA ILE A 327 12.27 -9.71 0.85
C ILE A 327 11.44 -10.93 0.41
N ASP A 328 11.31 -11.89 1.31
CA ASP A 328 10.28 -12.94 1.28
C ASP A 328 9.10 -12.51 2.17
N ALA A 329 7.91 -12.37 1.57
CA ALA A 329 6.71 -11.97 2.29
C ALA A 329 6.18 -13.04 3.28
N ALA A 330 6.62 -14.30 3.17
CA ALA A 330 6.31 -15.33 4.17
C ALA A 330 7.27 -15.32 5.37
N ALA A 331 8.44 -14.69 5.25
CA ALA A 331 9.44 -14.68 6.30
C ALA A 331 9.15 -13.55 7.30
N MET A 332 9.26 -13.87 8.60
CA MET A 332 9.13 -12.84 9.66
C MET A 332 10.32 -11.87 9.65
N VAL A 333 11.50 -12.35 9.26
CA VAL A 333 12.75 -11.59 9.13
C VAL A 333 13.40 -11.98 7.82
N ASN A 334 14.05 -11.01 7.19
CA ASN A 334 14.82 -11.23 5.97
C ASN A 334 16.26 -10.89 6.27
N ASP A 335 17.13 -11.90 6.20
CA ASP A 335 18.56 -11.72 6.40
C ASP A 335 19.26 -11.83 5.04
N ILE A 336 20.27 -10.99 4.84
CA ILE A 336 21.10 -10.94 3.64
C ILE A 336 22.55 -11.26 3.98
N ARG A 337 23.32 -11.70 2.99
CA ARG A 337 24.78 -11.83 3.09
C ARG A 337 25.43 -10.86 2.12
N ILE A 338 26.60 -10.35 2.48
CA ILE A 338 27.39 -9.49 1.61
C ILE A 338 28.79 -10.06 1.42
N GLU A 339 29.25 -10.07 0.19
CA GLU A 339 30.56 -10.57 -0.22
C GLU A 339 31.22 -9.56 -1.17
N THR A 340 32.55 -9.54 -1.21
CA THR A 340 33.29 -8.79 -2.23
C THR A 340 32.98 -9.36 -3.62
N VAL A 341 32.84 -8.47 -4.61
CA VAL A 341 32.54 -8.85 -6.00
C VAL A 341 33.66 -9.71 -6.59
#